data_AF-A0A0P9KMP9-F1
#
_entry.id   AF-A0A0P9KMP9-F1
#
_cell.length_a   1.000
_cell.length_b   1.000
_cell.length_c   1.000
_cell.angle_alpha   90.00
_cell.angle_beta   90.00
_cell.angle_gamma   90.00
#
_symmetry.space_group_name_H-M   'P 1'
#
loop_
_entity.id
_entity.type
_entity.pdbx_description
1 polymer ?
#
loop_
_entity_poly.entity_id
_entity_poly.type
_entity_poly.pdbx_seq_one_letter_code
_entity_poly.pdbx_strand_id
1 'polypeptide(L)'
;RVPEGSRALAGIGCHYMTIWMDRETDTFTQMGGEGVTWIGQAPFTETPHVFQNLGDGTYFHSGHLALRAAVASKVNITYKILYN
;
A
#
# COMPACT_ATOMS: atom_id res chain seq x y z
N ARG A 1 -8.42 10.20 4.04
CA ARG A 1 -8.02 10.23 5.46
C ARG A 1 -8.03 8.80 5.94
N VAL A 2 -7.04 8.42 6.73
CA VAL A 2 -6.91 7.10 7.34
C VAL A 2 -7.28 7.20 8.83
N PRO A 3 -7.57 6.08 9.51
CA PRO A 3 -7.71 6.07 10.96
C PRO A 3 -6.44 6.54 11.68
N GLU A 4 -6.59 7.10 12.86
CA GLU A 4 -5.48 7.52 13.73
C GLU A 4 -4.48 6.38 13.98
N GLY A 5 -3.19 6.71 14.02
CA GLY A 5 -2.11 5.74 14.19
C GLY A 5 -1.83 4.88 12.96
N SER A 6 -2.62 5.01 11.89
CA SER A 6 -2.39 4.34 10.60
C SER A 6 -1.82 5.31 9.58
N ARG A 7 -1.26 4.78 8.49
CA ARG A 7 -0.82 5.57 7.35
C ARG A 7 -1.18 4.91 6.04
N ALA A 8 -1.31 5.73 4.99
CA ALA A 8 -1.45 5.23 3.63
C ALA A 8 -0.07 5.02 2.98
N LEU A 9 -0.01 4.10 2.04
CA LEU A 9 1.14 3.82 1.19
C LEU A 9 0.74 4.02 -0.27
N ALA A 10 1.63 4.58 -1.07
CA ALA A 10 1.39 4.78 -2.50
C ALA A 10 1.99 3.66 -3.36
N GLY A 11 1.53 3.60 -4.60
CA GLY A 11 2.11 2.82 -5.71
C GLY A 11 2.29 3.74 -6.91
N ILE A 12 2.79 3.21 -8.03
CA ILE A 12 2.98 4.00 -9.25
C ILE A 12 1.67 4.10 -10.03
N GLY A 13 1.26 5.33 -10.35
CA GLY A 13 0.04 5.66 -11.07
C GLY A 13 -0.43 7.07 -10.72
N CYS A 14 -1.60 7.50 -11.20
CA CYS A 14 -2.14 8.83 -10.88
C CYS A 14 -2.29 9.05 -9.35
N HIS A 15 -2.62 7.98 -8.61
CA HIS A 15 -2.72 8.02 -7.15
C HIS A 15 -1.37 8.20 -6.43
N TYR A 16 -0.23 8.06 -7.12
CA TYR A 16 1.09 8.38 -6.58
C TYR A 16 1.18 9.83 -6.05
N MET A 17 0.45 10.74 -6.70
CA MET A 17 0.43 12.16 -6.32
C MET A 17 -0.01 12.40 -4.87
N THR A 18 -0.71 11.42 -4.25
CA THR A 18 -1.14 11.50 -2.85
C THR A 18 0.00 11.67 -1.85
N ILE A 19 1.25 11.32 -2.20
CA ILE A 19 2.43 11.59 -1.37
C ILE A 19 2.65 13.08 -1.14
N TRP A 20 2.35 13.92 -2.13
CA TRP A 20 2.52 15.37 -2.01
C TRP A 20 1.24 16.06 -1.51
N MET A 21 0.26 15.27 -1.09
CA MET A 21 -0.98 15.78 -0.53
C MET A 21 -0.95 15.59 0.98
N ASP A 22 -1.54 16.52 1.72
CA ASP A 22 -1.75 16.41 3.16
C ASP A 22 -2.81 15.34 3.49
N ARG A 23 -2.43 14.07 3.30
CA ARG A 23 -3.31 12.89 3.33
C ARG A 23 -2.69 11.69 4.04
N GLU A 24 -1.65 11.91 4.83
CA GLU A 24 -0.98 10.86 5.64
C GLU A 24 -0.55 9.66 4.79
N THR A 25 -0.04 9.96 3.58
CA THR A 25 0.47 8.95 2.66
C THR A 25 1.99 9.01 2.64
N ASP A 26 2.61 7.96 3.19
CA ASP A 26 4.06 7.82 3.23
C ASP A 26 4.51 6.83 2.16
N THR A 27 5.74 7.06 1.67
CA THR A 27 6.49 6.13 0.82
C THR A 27 5.75 5.65 -0.45
N PHE A 28 6.50 5.00 -1.32
CA PHE A 28 6.01 4.34 -2.51
C PHE A 28 6.90 3.16 -2.85
N THR A 29 6.46 2.41 -3.84
CA THR A 29 7.17 1.27 -4.38
C THR A 29 6.95 1.21 -5.88
N GLN A 30 7.75 0.41 -6.57
CA GLN A 30 7.58 0.13 -8.00
C GLN A 30 6.22 -0.53 -8.27
N MET A 31 5.74 -0.38 -9.51
CA MET A 31 4.54 -1.05 -9.99
C MET A 31 4.62 -2.57 -9.79
N GLY A 32 3.60 -3.15 -9.16
CA GLY A 32 3.52 -4.57 -8.81
C GLY A 32 4.14 -4.91 -7.45
N GLY A 33 4.79 -3.96 -6.78
CA GLY A 33 5.38 -4.11 -5.45
C GLY A 33 4.52 -3.55 -4.32
N GLU A 34 3.32 -3.04 -4.62
CA GLU A 34 2.44 -2.33 -3.69
C GLU A 34 2.15 -3.16 -2.42
N GLY A 35 2.50 -2.61 -1.26
CA GLY A 35 2.29 -3.20 0.06
C GLY A 35 3.36 -4.21 0.48
N VAL A 36 4.26 -4.64 -0.41
CA VAL A 36 5.34 -5.59 -0.07
C VAL A 36 6.36 -4.96 0.88
N THR A 37 6.61 -3.66 0.77
CA THR A 37 7.48 -2.93 1.71
C THR A 37 6.97 -3.03 3.15
N TRP A 38 5.65 -3.13 3.35
CA TRP A 38 5.06 -3.33 4.67
C TRP A 38 5.46 -4.66 5.31
N ILE A 39 5.66 -5.72 4.50
CA ILE A 39 6.09 -7.03 4.98
C ILE A 39 7.42 -6.92 5.74
N GLY A 40 8.36 -6.13 5.21
CA GLY A 40 9.64 -5.87 5.85
C GLY A 40 9.55 -4.87 7.00
N GLN A 41 8.64 -3.90 6.95
CA GLN A 41 8.54 -2.84 7.95
C GLN A 41 7.75 -3.24 9.20
N ALA A 42 6.68 -4.04 9.05
CA ALA A 42 5.73 -4.33 10.12
C ALA A 42 6.36 -4.82 11.44
N PRO A 43 7.43 -5.64 11.44
CA PRO A 43 8.06 -6.08 12.69
C PRO A 43 8.91 -5.01 13.42
N PHE A 44 9.18 -3.87 12.79
CA PHE A 44 10.16 -2.88 13.26
C PHE A 44 9.55 -1.48 13.45
N THR A 45 8.23 -1.37 13.52
CA THR A 45 7.53 -0.10 13.73
C THR A 45 6.42 -0.26 14.76
N GLU A 46 6.06 0.84 15.39
CA GLU A 46 4.89 0.93 16.28
C GLU A 46 3.58 1.13 15.50
N THR A 47 3.64 1.41 14.20
CA THR A 47 2.45 1.52 13.34
C THR A 47 1.73 0.16 13.26
N PRO A 48 0.48 0.03 13.73
CA PRO A 48 -0.20 -1.26 13.80
C PRO A 48 -0.81 -1.71 12.46
N HIS A 49 -1.10 -0.78 11.55
CA HIS A 49 -1.84 -1.03 10.31
C HIS A 49 -1.52 0.02 9.24
N VAL A 50 -1.53 -0.40 7.96
CA VAL A 50 -1.35 0.50 6.82
C VAL A 50 -2.38 0.27 5.72
N PHE A 51 -2.63 1.31 4.94
CA PHE A 51 -3.54 1.31 3.79
C PHE A 51 -2.75 1.45 2.49
N GLN A 52 -2.68 0.40 1.67
CA GLN A 52 -1.98 0.46 0.39
C GLN A 52 -2.94 0.86 -0.73
N ASN A 53 -2.69 2.00 -1.38
CA ASN A 53 -3.36 2.35 -2.63
C ASN A 53 -2.79 1.53 -3.79
N LEU A 54 -3.66 0.93 -4.59
CA LEU A 54 -3.31 0.12 -5.75
C LEU A 54 -4.27 0.43 -6.91
N GLY A 55 -3.76 0.88 -8.05
CA GLY A 55 -4.57 1.01 -9.26
C GLY A 55 -5.05 -0.34 -9.77
N ASP A 56 -6.24 -0.36 -10.39
CA ASP A 56 -6.81 -1.54 -11.04
C ASP A 56 -5.93 -2.08 -12.17
N GLY A 57 -5.33 -1.21 -13.00
CA GLY A 57 -4.37 -1.62 -14.03
C GLY A 57 -3.20 -2.40 -13.44
N THR A 58 -2.61 -1.90 -12.34
CA THR A 58 -1.54 -2.63 -11.63
C THR A 58 -2.08 -3.90 -11.02
N TYR A 59 -3.27 -3.89 -10.39
CA TYR A 59 -3.88 -5.09 -9.81
C TYR A 59 -4.02 -6.23 -10.83
N PHE A 60 -4.54 -5.95 -12.04
CA PHE A 60 -4.72 -6.96 -13.09
C PHE A 60 -3.44 -7.35 -13.83
N HIS A 61 -2.40 -6.50 -13.81
CA HIS A 61 -1.17 -6.75 -14.54
C HIS A 61 -0.07 -7.39 -13.67
N SER A 62 0.31 -6.75 -12.57
CA SER A 62 1.52 -7.07 -11.81
C SER A 62 1.36 -7.08 -10.27
N GLY A 63 0.30 -6.46 -9.74
CA GLY A 63 0.04 -6.29 -8.31
C GLY A 63 -0.63 -7.47 -7.62
N HIS A 64 -1.16 -8.44 -8.37
CA HIS A 64 -1.84 -9.60 -7.79
C HIS A 64 -0.92 -10.46 -6.91
N LEU A 65 0.36 -10.60 -7.29
CA LEU A 65 1.34 -11.33 -6.49
C LEU A 65 1.70 -10.59 -5.19
N ALA A 66 1.70 -9.25 -5.18
CA ALA A 66 1.94 -8.47 -3.98
C ALA A 66 0.85 -8.69 -2.91
N LEU A 67 -0.43 -8.72 -3.32
CA LEU A 67 -1.52 -9.08 -2.39
C LEU A 67 -1.34 -10.48 -1.82
N ARG A 68 -0.94 -11.46 -2.65
CA ARG A 68 -0.69 -12.83 -2.19
C ARG A 68 0.47 -12.90 -1.20
N ALA A 69 1.53 -12.12 -1.42
CA ALA A 69 2.65 -12.02 -0.48
C ALA A 69 2.21 -11.41 0.87
N ALA A 70 1.35 -10.38 0.85
CA ALA A 70 0.78 -9.80 2.05
C ALA A 70 -0.09 -10.81 2.83
N VAL A 71 -0.93 -11.58 2.14
CA VAL A 71 -1.73 -12.66 2.76
C VAL A 71 -0.82 -13.73 3.36
N ALA A 72 0.21 -14.18 2.62
CA ALA A 72 1.13 -15.22 3.08
C ALA A 72 1.96 -14.78 4.31
N SER A 73 2.35 -13.51 4.36
CA SER A 73 3.12 -12.94 5.47
C SER A 73 2.27 -12.60 6.71
N LYS A 74 0.93 -12.62 6.60
CA LYS A 74 -0.01 -12.32 7.68
C LYS A 74 0.19 -10.92 8.30
N VAL A 75 0.73 -9.98 7.53
CA VAL A 75 0.87 -8.60 7.99
C VAL A 75 -0.48 -7.88 8.00
N ASN A 76 -0.65 -6.96 8.94
CA ASN A 76 -1.89 -6.22 9.10
C ASN A 76 -1.95 -5.06 8.09
N ILE A 77 -2.63 -5.25 6.96
CA ILE A 77 -2.69 -4.30 5.84
C ILE A 77 -4.05 -4.33 5.16
N THR A 78 -4.50 -3.17 4.68
CA THR A 78 -5.68 -3.06 3.81
C THR A 78 -5.27 -2.55 2.43
N TYR A 79 -5.65 -3.29 1.39
CA TYR A 79 -5.50 -2.84 0.01
C TYR A 79 -6.73 -2.06 -0.45
N LYS A 80 -6.51 -0.84 -0.92
CA LYS A 80 -7.51 -0.02 -1.58
C LYS A 80 -7.29 -0.10 -3.09
N ILE A 81 -8.06 -0.96 -3.74
CA ILE A 81 -8.08 -1.08 -5.20
C ILE A 81 -8.85 0.12 -5.77
N LEU A 82 -8.15 0.96 -6.52
CA LEU A 82 -8.69 2.16 -7.15
C LEU A 82 -9.11 1.81 -8.57
N TYR A 83 -10.39 1.48 -8.73
CA TYR A 83 -10.99 1.15 -10.02
C TYR A 83 -11.44 2.44 -10.71
N ASN A 84 -10.85 2.77 -11.86
CA ASN A 84 -11.09 4.01 -12.61
C ASN A 84 -11.01 3.80 -14.12
#